data_AF-A0A0B8PLF4-F1
#
_entry.id   AF-A0A0B8PLF4-F1
#
_cell.length_a   1.000
_cell.length_b   1.000
_cell.length_c   1.000
_cell.angle_alpha   90.00
_cell.angle_beta   90.00
_cell.angle_gamma   90.00
#
_symmetry.space_group_name_H-M   'P 1'
#
loop_
_entity.id
_entity.type
_entity.pdbx_description
1 polymer ?
#
loop_
_entity_poly.entity_id
_entity_poly.type
_entity_poly.pdbx_seq_one_letter_code
_entity_poly.pdbx_strand_id
1 'polypeptide(L)'
;MVTLYHERRYEELDAVVICKDRDGNVTATFGQNNWNCLPFSRKKDKNNLNTEEFNRAPKLQRELKLLSFSWLFNKSPKQKKAIKFSSVRTRLTNIKVVYSFLMESNYSSLKDLGSPVVWTKFEHFLQTRNYVQGTIESTFVAINAAINDESWHKLELGLNPIKSKTEARRISCNEAQQTLVIPERICDAIYGKAIELVNGAHPYRQLVLDTEKSLQHNYIEGVRNLEEKIKQGNRYSFMNEDGSIDERKYTSAVQECQPHKVKDLIVPLATKVPSIRLNNGTDFKRYWGQITNACYIVCGGFSGMRDSELDKLTSQSYYKDTFEGRDFHMLQSHTFKLGNKRETWITASSTKTAIELMTTLTEEWRKEITYPDKKYKDSIWVNKSYRSKPPTLITGWNHRLQRFCKQFNFICN
;
A
#
# COMPACT_ATOMS: atom_id res chain seq x y z
N MET A 1 19.38 7.78 -23.19
CA MET A 1 18.92 6.54 -22.53
C MET A 1 18.85 5.36 -23.52
N VAL A 2 17.96 5.38 -24.51
CA VAL A 2 17.92 4.35 -25.58
C VAL A 2 19.28 4.21 -26.28
N THR A 3 19.91 5.33 -26.64
CA THR A 3 21.28 5.35 -27.20
C THR A 3 22.30 4.64 -26.30
N LEU A 4 22.37 5.03 -25.01
CA LEU A 4 23.29 4.43 -24.04
C LEU A 4 23.09 2.91 -23.90
N TYR A 5 21.84 2.44 -23.96
CA TYR A 5 21.53 1.01 -23.90
C TYR A 5 22.11 0.24 -25.10
N HIS A 6 21.89 0.74 -26.32
CA HIS A 6 22.35 0.09 -27.55
C HIS A 6 23.86 0.22 -27.77
N GLU A 7 24.46 1.33 -27.33
CA GLU A 7 25.91 1.54 -27.30
C GLU A 7 26.61 0.76 -26.16
N ARG A 8 25.84 0.05 -25.31
CA ARG A 8 26.34 -0.71 -24.15
C ARG A 8 27.12 0.13 -23.14
N ARG A 9 26.84 1.43 -23.06
CA ARG A 9 27.42 2.37 -22.08
C ARG A 9 26.69 2.25 -20.75
N TYR A 10 26.82 1.09 -20.11
CA TYR A 10 25.98 0.70 -18.98
C TYR A 10 26.24 1.53 -17.72
N GLU A 11 27.48 1.94 -17.45
CA GLU A 11 27.78 2.80 -16.30
C GLU A 11 27.06 4.14 -16.39
N GLU A 12 27.12 4.77 -17.57
CA GLU A 12 26.40 6.02 -17.83
C GLU A 12 24.88 5.83 -17.85
N LEU A 13 24.41 4.69 -18.38
CA LEU A 13 23.01 4.34 -18.35
C LEU A 13 22.51 4.21 -16.90
N ASP A 14 23.27 3.53 -16.05
CA ASP A 14 22.91 3.27 -14.65
C ASP A 14 22.86 4.57 -13.82
N ALA A 15 23.64 5.57 -14.19
CA ALA A 15 23.63 6.91 -13.60
C ALA A 15 22.43 7.78 -14.01
N VAL A 16 21.67 7.40 -15.04
CA VAL A 16 20.51 8.20 -15.51
C VAL A 16 19.47 8.34 -14.41
N VAL A 17 19.15 9.59 -14.06
CA VAL A 17 18.11 9.91 -13.08
C VAL A 17 16.73 9.61 -13.65
N ILE A 18 15.96 8.79 -12.93
CA ILE A 18 14.59 8.41 -13.28
C ILE A 18 13.58 9.30 -12.56
N CYS A 19 13.80 9.58 -11.27
CA CYS A 19 12.85 10.34 -10.47
C CYS A 19 13.56 11.25 -9.49
N LYS A 20 12.97 12.43 -9.27
CA LYS A 20 13.36 13.39 -8.24
C LYS A 20 12.16 13.74 -7.39
N ASP A 21 12.36 13.92 -6.09
CA ASP A 21 11.33 14.42 -5.19
C ASP A 21 11.04 15.91 -5.41
N ARG A 22 10.19 16.50 -4.55
CA ARG A 22 9.82 17.92 -4.65
C ARG A 22 10.96 18.86 -4.31
N ASP A 23 11.93 18.39 -3.53
CA ASP A 23 13.09 19.15 -3.08
C ASP A 23 14.27 18.99 -4.05
N GLY A 24 14.09 18.22 -5.12
CA GLY A 24 15.08 17.99 -6.17
C GLY A 24 16.02 16.81 -5.89
N ASN A 25 15.86 16.10 -4.78
CA ASN A 25 16.70 14.94 -4.45
C ASN A 25 16.37 13.77 -5.37
N VAL A 26 17.41 13.08 -5.83
CA VAL A 26 17.26 11.89 -6.67
C VAL A 26 16.67 10.75 -5.84
N THR A 27 15.50 10.26 -6.24
CA THR A 27 14.80 9.15 -5.57
C THR A 27 14.92 7.84 -6.34
N ALA A 28 15.25 7.90 -7.62
CA ALA A 28 15.49 6.72 -8.45
C ALA A 28 16.52 7.02 -9.55
N THR A 29 17.48 6.11 -9.74
CA THR A 29 18.34 6.03 -10.94
C THR A 29 18.12 4.72 -11.68
N PHE A 30 18.48 4.65 -12.96
CA PHE A 30 18.24 3.46 -13.78
C PHE A 30 18.96 2.22 -13.21
N GLY A 31 20.18 2.40 -12.69
CA GLY A 31 20.98 1.32 -12.12
C GLY A 31 20.32 0.65 -10.91
N GLN A 32 19.52 1.39 -10.14
CA GLN A 32 18.79 0.83 -9.00
C GLN A 32 17.75 -0.19 -9.44
N ASN A 33 17.54 -1.24 -8.65
CA ASN A 33 16.57 -2.29 -8.96
C ASN A 33 15.15 -1.93 -8.54
N ASN A 34 15.00 -1.00 -7.60
CA ASN A 34 13.74 -0.56 -7.05
C ASN A 34 13.59 0.96 -7.19
N TRP A 35 12.94 1.41 -8.26
CA TRP A 35 12.75 2.83 -8.53
C TRP A 35 11.64 3.39 -7.64
N ASN A 36 11.99 4.27 -6.70
CA ASN A 36 11.00 5.03 -5.93
C ASN A 36 10.43 6.15 -6.80
N CYS A 37 9.20 5.96 -7.27
CA CYS A 37 8.50 6.89 -8.15
C CYS A 37 7.32 7.57 -7.45
N LEU A 38 7.40 7.77 -6.12
CA LEU A 38 6.39 8.48 -5.34
C LEU A 38 5.97 9.83 -5.96
N PRO A 39 6.88 10.67 -6.49
CA PRO A 39 6.51 11.94 -7.16
C PRO A 39 5.57 11.78 -8.35
N PHE A 40 5.70 10.68 -9.12
CA PHE A 40 4.83 10.34 -10.24
C PHE A 40 3.53 9.67 -9.79
N SER A 41 3.61 8.75 -8.83
CA SER A 41 2.47 7.99 -8.35
C SER A 41 1.47 8.84 -7.57
N ARG A 42 1.99 9.67 -6.64
CA ARG A 42 1.20 10.47 -5.67
C ARG A 42 0.17 9.62 -4.91
N LYS A 43 0.48 8.34 -4.68
CA LYS A 43 -0.34 7.40 -3.91
C LYS A 43 0.32 7.10 -2.56
N LYS A 44 -0.50 6.67 -1.62
CA LYS A 44 -0.06 6.23 -0.29
C LYS A 44 0.70 4.90 -0.29
N ASP A 45 0.52 4.10 -1.34
CA ASP A 45 1.20 2.83 -1.55
C ASP A 45 1.55 2.64 -3.03
N LYS A 46 2.26 1.54 -3.32
CA LYS A 46 2.43 1.04 -4.69
C LYS A 46 3.12 2.07 -5.61
N ASN A 47 4.10 2.78 -5.05
CA ASN A 47 4.81 3.90 -5.67
C ASN A 47 6.10 3.51 -6.40
N ASN A 48 6.46 2.22 -6.34
CA ASN A 48 7.73 1.74 -6.83
C ASN A 48 7.59 0.87 -8.08
N LEU A 49 8.62 0.91 -8.92
CA LEU A 49 8.86 -0.05 -10.00
C LEU A 49 10.08 -0.90 -9.61
N ASN A 50 9.83 -2.13 -9.16
CA ASN A 50 10.87 -3.05 -8.72
C ASN A 50 11.22 -4.05 -9.84
N THR A 51 12.47 -4.48 -9.95
CA THR A 51 13.00 -5.48 -10.90
C THR A 51 14.05 -6.40 -10.25
N GLU A 52 14.16 -6.38 -8.93
CA GLU A 52 15.17 -7.09 -8.14
C GLU A 52 15.11 -8.61 -8.30
N GLU A 53 13.94 -9.17 -8.59
CA GLU A 53 13.81 -10.61 -8.85
C GLU A 53 14.62 -11.10 -10.07
N PHE A 54 15.06 -10.18 -10.95
CA PHE A 54 15.86 -10.48 -12.14
C PHE A 54 17.36 -10.21 -11.97
N ASN A 55 17.86 -10.02 -10.75
CA ASN A 55 19.29 -9.77 -10.49
C ASN A 55 20.21 -10.86 -11.09
N ARG A 56 19.73 -12.11 -11.16
CA ARG A 56 20.45 -13.25 -11.74
C ARG A 56 20.43 -13.28 -13.27
N ALA A 57 19.63 -12.42 -13.91
CA ALA A 57 19.56 -12.28 -15.37
C ALA A 57 19.69 -10.80 -15.79
N PRO A 58 20.90 -10.20 -15.71
CA PRO A 58 21.11 -8.76 -15.92
C PRO A 58 20.67 -8.25 -17.30
N LYS A 59 20.77 -9.07 -18.35
CA LYS A 59 20.31 -8.70 -19.71
C LYS A 59 18.79 -8.50 -19.73
N LEU A 60 18.04 -9.49 -19.23
CA LEU A 60 16.58 -9.42 -19.08
C LEU A 60 16.17 -8.27 -18.17
N GLN A 61 16.87 -8.06 -17.06
CA GLN A 61 16.58 -6.98 -16.12
C GLN A 61 16.74 -5.60 -16.79
N ARG A 62 17.83 -5.36 -17.52
CA ARG A 62 18.07 -4.08 -18.21
C ARG A 62 17.04 -3.85 -19.33
N GLU A 63 16.70 -4.90 -20.09
CA GLU A 63 15.65 -4.82 -21.09
C GLU A 63 14.29 -4.43 -20.45
N LEU A 64 13.92 -5.08 -19.34
CA LEU A 64 12.70 -4.78 -18.61
C LEU A 64 12.68 -3.35 -18.03
N LYS A 65 13.82 -2.86 -17.53
CA LYS A 65 13.99 -1.47 -17.08
C LYS A 65 13.82 -0.50 -18.24
N LEU A 66 14.37 -0.80 -19.42
CA LEU A 66 14.20 0.02 -20.63
C LEU A 66 12.72 0.12 -21.05
N LEU A 67 11.99 -1.00 -21.07
CA LEU A 67 10.55 -1.02 -21.34
C LEU A 67 9.75 -0.24 -20.28
N SER A 68 10.09 -0.40 -19.01
CA SER A 68 9.42 0.32 -17.91
C SER A 68 9.60 1.83 -18.03
N PHE A 69 10.79 2.26 -18.43
CA PHE A 69 11.07 3.66 -18.69
C PHE A 69 10.32 4.19 -19.92
N SER A 70 10.23 3.41 -21.00
CA SER A 70 9.45 3.82 -22.19
C SER A 70 8.00 4.09 -21.78
N TRP A 71 7.41 3.21 -20.99
CA TRP A 71 6.04 3.39 -20.51
C TRP A 71 5.86 4.59 -19.57
N LEU A 72 6.88 4.99 -18.81
CA LEU A 72 6.83 6.17 -17.95
C LEU A 72 6.86 7.47 -18.75
N PHE A 73 7.76 7.58 -19.73
CA PHE A 73 8.14 8.86 -20.33
C PHE A 73 7.73 9.02 -21.79
N ASN A 74 7.44 7.93 -22.50
CA ASN A 74 7.04 8.02 -23.89
C ASN A 74 5.60 8.55 -23.98
N LYS A 75 5.45 9.74 -24.57
CA LYS A 75 4.15 10.18 -25.07
C LYS A 75 3.83 9.24 -26.23
N SER A 76 2.96 8.25 -25.98
CA SER A 76 2.52 7.21 -26.93
C SER A 76 2.73 7.64 -28.39
N PRO A 77 3.40 6.84 -29.25
CA PRO A 77 3.63 7.17 -30.66
C PRO A 77 2.34 7.56 -31.40
N LYS A 78 1.19 7.07 -30.92
CA LYS A 78 -0.18 7.39 -31.38
C LYS A 78 -0.75 8.71 -30.84
N GLN A 79 0.07 9.69 -30.44
CA GLN A 79 -0.32 10.98 -29.84
C GLN A 79 -1.25 10.89 -28.61
N LYS A 80 -1.25 9.76 -27.89
CA LYS A 80 -2.12 9.59 -26.71
C LYS A 80 -1.52 10.26 -25.49
N LYS A 81 -2.40 10.73 -24.60
CA LYS A 81 -2.03 11.23 -23.27
C LYS A 81 -1.12 10.23 -22.56
N ALA A 82 -0.09 10.74 -21.88
CA ALA A 82 0.81 9.91 -21.06
C ALA A 82 0.00 9.02 -20.12
N ILE A 83 0.38 7.75 -20.02
CA ILE A 83 -0.35 6.79 -19.20
C ILE A 83 -0.14 7.10 -17.71
N LYS A 84 -1.14 6.77 -16.90
CA LYS A 84 -1.04 6.93 -15.46
C LYS A 84 0.06 6.03 -14.92
N PHE A 85 0.79 6.47 -13.89
CA PHE A 85 1.80 5.64 -13.22
C PHE A 85 1.25 4.27 -12.79
N SER A 86 -0.01 4.21 -12.31
CA SER A 86 -0.64 2.94 -11.95
C SER A 86 -0.76 1.97 -13.12
N SER A 87 -0.94 2.47 -14.34
CA SER A 87 -0.99 1.66 -15.56
C SER A 87 0.40 1.14 -15.92
N VAL A 88 1.45 1.96 -15.80
CA VAL A 88 2.85 1.52 -15.96
C VAL A 88 3.17 0.40 -14.99
N ARG A 89 2.88 0.61 -13.70
CA ARG A 89 3.12 -0.37 -12.65
C ARG A 89 2.38 -1.69 -12.92
N THR A 90 1.13 -1.61 -13.36
CA THR A 90 0.33 -2.79 -13.72
C THR A 90 0.95 -3.54 -14.90
N ARG A 91 1.37 -2.82 -15.96
CA ARG A 91 2.10 -3.42 -17.09
C ARG A 91 3.38 -4.10 -16.65
N LEU A 92 4.18 -3.44 -15.81
CA LEU A 92 5.40 -4.04 -15.24
C LEU A 92 5.06 -5.31 -14.45
N THR A 93 4.09 -5.27 -13.54
CA THR A 93 3.68 -6.48 -12.79
C THR A 93 3.27 -7.63 -13.71
N ASN A 94 2.55 -7.36 -14.80
CA ASN A 94 2.05 -8.41 -15.67
C ASN A 94 3.09 -8.91 -16.69
N ILE A 95 3.97 -8.05 -17.20
CA ILE A 95 5.06 -8.49 -18.09
C ILE A 95 6.10 -9.31 -17.34
N LYS A 96 6.25 -9.11 -16.03
CA LYS A 96 7.14 -9.93 -15.21
C LYS A 96 6.82 -11.42 -15.29
N VAL A 97 5.57 -11.81 -15.53
CA VAL A 97 5.19 -13.21 -15.76
C VAL A 97 5.99 -13.81 -16.92
N VAL A 98 6.11 -13.08 -18.02
CA VAL A 98 6.89 -13.57 -19.17
C VAL A 98 8.39 -13.47 -18.94
N TYR A 99 8.87 -12.44 -18.25
CA TYR A 99 10.30 -12.35 -17.89
C TYR A 99 10.72 -13.46 -16.91
N SER A 100 9.84 -13.90 -16.01
CA SER A 100 10.08 -15.06 -15.15
C SER A 100 10.23 -16.33 -15.98
N PHE A 101 9.34 -16.56 -16.96
CA PHE A 101 9.48 -17.68 -17.90
C PHE A 101 10.81 -17.63 -18.67
N LEU A 102 11.18 -16.45 -19.19
CA LEU A 102 12.42 -16.28 -19.95
C LEU A 102 13.64 -16.58 -19.08
N MET A 103 13.65 -16.07 -17.84
CA MET A 103 14.73 -16.33 -16.88
C MET A 103 14.81 -17.81 -16.47
N GLU A 104 13.67 -18.45 -16.18
CA GLU A 104 13.62 -19.89 -15.81
C GLU A 104 14.05 -20.79 -16.97
N SER A 105 13.85 -20.36 -18.21
CA SER A 105 14.17 -21.11 -19.42
C SER A 105 15.51 -20.70 -20.07
N ASN A 106 16.31 -19.86 -19.40
CA ASN A 106 17.60 -19.34 -19.89
C ASN A 106 17.53 -18.56 -21.22
N TYR A 107 16.38 -17.97 -21.53
CA TYR A 107 16.24 -16.98 -22.60
C TYR A 107 16.73 -15.61 -22.12
N SER A 108 17.10 -14.74 -23.05
CA SER A 108 17.83 -13.50 -22.72
C SER A 108 17.13 -12.21 -23.17
N SER A 109 16.05 -12.33 -23.94
CA SER A 109 15.27 -11.21 -24.44
C SER A 109 13.80 -11.58 -24.63
N LEU A 110 12.91 -10.58 -24.53
CA LEU A 110 11.52 -10.71 -24.95
C LEU A 110 11.37 -11.15 -26.42
N LYS A 111 12.36 -10.81 -27.27
CA LYS A 111 12.44 -11.25 -28.68
C LYS A 111 12.38 -12.77 -28.84
N ASP A 112 12.88 -13.53 -27.85
CA ASP A 112 12.94 -14.99 -27.92
C ASP A 112 11.54 -15.64 -28.08
N LEU A 113 10.47 -14.93 -27.68
CA LEU A 113 9.08 -15.35 -27.89
C LEU A 113 8.65 -15.39 -29.36
N GLY A 114 9.40 -14.77 -30.27
CA GLY A 114 9.09 -14.77 -31.70
C GLY A 114 9.23 -16.16 -32.33
N SER A 115 9.94 -17.08 -31.66
CA SER A 115 10.03 -18.47 -32.06
C SER A 115 8.75 -19.23 -31.69
N PRO A 116 8.08 -19.92 -32.63
CA PRO A 116 6.90 -20.75 -32.33
C PRO A 116 7.16 -21.82 -31.26
N VAL A 117 8.38 -22.34 -31.19
CA VAL A 117 8.80 -23.34 -30.19
C VAL A 117 8.84 -22.71 -28.79
N VAL A 118 9.41 -21.50 -28.68
CA VAL A 118 9.50 -20.77 -27.40
C VAL A 118 8.12 -20.32 -26.96
N TRP A 119 7.29 -19.85 -27.90
CA TRP A 119 5.91 -19.46 -27.65
C TRP A 119 5.08 -20.62 -27.08
N THR A 120 5.19 -21.81 -27.68
CA THR A 120 4.49 -23.01 -27.19
C THR A 120 4.93 -23.38 -25.76
N LYS A 121 6.23 -23.27 -25.45
CA LYS A 121 6.74 -23.47 -24.09
C LYS A 121 6.19 -22.43 -23.11
N PHE A 122 6.04 -21.19 -23.54
CA PHE A 122 5.46 -20.12 -22.72
C PHE A 122 3.98 -20.38 -22.43
N GLU A 123 3.20 -20.84 -23.41
CA GLU A 123 1.80 -21.24 -23.18
C GLU A 123 1.72 -22.37 -22.15
N HIS A 124 2.56 -23.39 -22.30
CA HIS A 124 2.62 -24.48 -21.33
C HIS A 124 3.01 -23.99 -19.93
N PHE A 125 3.97 -23.06 -19.83
CA PHE A 125 4.31 -22.41 -18.56
C PHE A 125 3.10 -21.72 -17.92
N LEU A 126 2.31 -20.99 -18.70
CA LEU A 126 1.11 -20.30 -18.20
C LEU A 126 0.05 -21.29 -17.68
N GLN A 127 -0.14 -22.41 -18.38
CA GLN A 127 -1.06 -23.48 -18.00
C GLN A 127 -0.61 -24.21 -16.74
N THR A 128 0.66 -24.63 -16.70
CA THR A 128 1.24 -25.38 -15.58
C THR A 128 1.26 -24.56 -14.29
N ARG A 129 1.43 -23.23 -14.38
CA ARG A 129 1.33 -22.31 -13.23
C ARG A 129 -0.12 -21.96 -12.86
N ASN A 130 -1.10 -22.47 -13.60
CA ASN A 130 -2.53 -22.27 -13.39
C ASN A 130 -2.94 -20.79 -13.28
N TYR A 131 -2.41 -19.93 -14.16
CA TYR A 131 -2.79 -18.52 -14.16
C TYR A 131 -4.26 -18.33 -14.57
N VAL A 132 -4.96 -17.43 -13.87
CA VAL A 132 -6.33 -17.04 -14.22
C VAL A 132 -6.35 -16.26 -15.54
N GLN A 133 -7.44 -16.40 -16.30
CA GLN A 133 -7.61 -15.83 -17.63
C GLN A 133 -7.28 -14.33 -17.67
N GLY A 134 -7.74 -13.55 -16.68
CA GLY A 134 -7.48 -12.11 -16.62
C GLY A 134 -6.00 -11.73 -16.43
N THR A 135 -5.22 -12.57 -15.76
CA THR A 135 -3.77 -12.38 -15.62
C THR A 135 -3.08 -12.63 -16.95
N ILE A 136 -3.40 -13.72 -17.64
CA ILE A 136 -2.85 -14.06 -18.96
C ILE A 136 -3.16 -12.94 -19.97
N GLU A 137 -4.42 -12.50 -20.02
CA GLU A 137 -4.83 -11.38 -20.88
C GLU A 137 -3.99 -10.13 -20.60
N SER A 138 -3.83 -9.79 -19.32
CA SER A 138 -3.06 -8.61 -18.92
C SER A 138 -1.56 -8.73 -19.22
N THR A 139 -1.00 -9.93 -19.16
CA THR A 139 0.38 -10.22 -19.60
C THR A 139 0.52 -10.01 -21.10
N PHE A 140 -0.41 -10.51 -21.91
CA PHE A 140 -0.39 -10.25 -23.37
C PHE A 140 -0.59 -8.78 -23.72
N VAL A 141 -1.43 -8.05 -22.98
CA VAL A 141 -1.56 -6.59 -23.14
C VAL A 141 -0.25 -5.88 -22.83
N ALA A 142 0.53 -6.35 -21.85
CA ALA A 142 1.84 -5.77 -21.53
C ALA A 142 2.89 -6.08 -22.61
N ILE A 143 2.89 -7.29 -23.19
CA ILE A 143 3.74 -7.63 -24.35
C ILE A 143 3.38 -6.74 -25.54
N ASN A 144 2.10 -6.60 -25.85
CA ASN A 144 1.63 -5.69 -26.90
C ASN A 144 2.06 -4.24 -26.65
N ALA A 145 2.11 -3.80 -25.39
CA ALA A 145 2.60 -2.46 -25.06
C ALA A 145 4.10 -2.30 -25.34
N ALA A 146 4.91 -3.35 -25.19
CA ALA A 146 6.31 -3.34 -25.63
C ALA A 146 6.39 -3.26 -27.17
N ILE A 147 5.66 -4.13 -27.88
CA ILE A 147 5.61 -4.13 -29.36
C ILE A 147 5.23 -2.75 -29.92
N ASN A 148 4.22 -2.10 -29.33
CA ASN A 148 3.77 -0.79 -29.80
C ASN A 148 4.82 0.33 -29.59
N ASP A 149 5.74 0.15 -28.65
CA ASP A 149 6.80 1.12 -28.33
C ASP A 149 8.14 0.77 -29.03
N GLU A 150 8.13 -0.20 -29.95
CA GLU A 150 9.34 -0.73 -30.59
C GLU A 150 10.14 0.33 -31.36
N SER A 151 9.46 1.26 -32.02
CA SER A 151 10.10 2.41 -32.68
C SER A 151 10.85 3.34 -31.70
N TRP A 152 10.43 3.36 -30.43
CA TRP A 152 11.04 4.18 -29.39
C TRP A 152 12.23 3.47 -28.73
N HIS A 153 12.04 2.23 -28.26
CA HIS A 153 13.10 1.50 -27.54
C HIS A 153 14.09 0.76 -28.47
N LYS A 154 13.74 0.56 -29.75
CA LYS A 154 14.61 -0.03 -30.78
C LYS A 154 15.15 -1.43 -30.44
N LEU A 155 14.35 -2.27 -29.77
CA LEU A 155 14.80 -3.62 -29.38
C LEU A 155 14.65 -4.67 -30.49
N GLU A 156 14.00 -4.32 -31.61
CA GLU A 156 13.78 -5.24 -32.74
C GLU A 156 13.20 -6.59 -32.28
N LEU A 157 12.09 -6.52 -31.55
CA LEU A 157 11.40 -7.65 -30.95
C LEU A 157 10.90 -8.62 -32.02
N GLY A 158 10.49 -8.11 -33.19
CA GLY A 158 9.99 -8.96 -34.28
C GLY A 158 8.74 -9.76 -33.91
N LEU A 159 7.98 -9.29 -32.92
CA LEU A 159 6.77 -9.95 -32.42
C LEU A 159 5.53 -9.37 -33.08
N ASN A 160 4.59 -10.23 -33.47
CA ASN A 160 3.28 -9.80 -33.94
C ASN A 160 2.36 -9.46 -32.75
N PRO A 161 1.49 -8.45 -32.88
CA PRO A 161 0.50 -8.13 -31.85
C PRO A 161 -0.41 -9.33 -31.53
N ILE A 162 -0.55 -9.63 -30.24
CA ILE A 162 -1.32 -10.76 -29.72
C ILE A 162 -2.78 -10.35 -29.55
N LYS A 163 -3.72 -11.19 -29.98
CA LYS A 163 -5.16 -11.02 -29.67
C LYS A 163 -5.43 -11.43 -28.22
N SER A 164 -5.05 -10.56 -27.27
CA SER A 164 -4.92 -10.87 -25.83
C SER A 164 -6.12 -11.62 -25.24
N LYS A 165 -7.34 -11.18 -25.51
CA LYS A 165 -8.56 -11.79 -24.97
C LYS A 165 -8.85 -13.18 -25.56
N THR A 166 -8.63 -13.34 -26.87
CA THR A 166 -8.86 -14.61 -27.56
C THR A 166 -7.85 -15.65 -27.12
N GLU A 167 -6.56 -15.29 -27.08
CA GLU A 167 -5.51 -16.22 -26.67
C GLU A 167 -5.60 -16.58 -25.18
N ALA A 168 -5.94 -15.62 -24.30
CA ALA A 168 -6.10 -15.92 -22.89
C ALA A 168 -7.20 -16.96 -22.63
N ARG A 169 -8.34 -16.86 -23.35
CA ARG A 169 -9.45 -17.81 -23.28
C ARG A 169 -9.10 -19.19 -23.81
N ARG A 170 -8.25 -19.27 -24.84
CA ARG A 170 -7.76 -20.55 -25.37
C ARG A 170 -6.87 -21.27 -24.34
N ILE A 171 -6.09 -20.51 -23.58
CA ILE A 171 -5.08 -21.05 -22.64
C ILE A 171 -5.70 -21.43 -21.29
N SER A 172 -6.66 -20.65 -20.77
CA SER A 172 -7.24 -20.85 -19.44
C SER A 172 -8.74 -20.60 -19.42
N CYS A 173 -9.48 -21.52 -18.80
CA CYS A 173 -10.92 -21.39 -18.49
C CYS A 173 -11.18 -20.85 -17.07
N ASN A 174 -10.13 -20.56 -16.31
CA ASN A 174 -10.24 -20.11 -14.92
C ASN A 174 -10.53 -18.61 -14.87
N GLU A 175 -11.82 -18.27 -14.82
CA GLU A 175 -12.27 -16.90 -14.60
C GLU A 175 -12.31 -16.56 -13.09
N ALA A 176 -11.90 -15.35 -12.74
CA ALA A 176 -11.98 -14.88 -11.37
C ALA A 176 -13.45 -14.66 -10.98
N GLN A 177 -13.93 -15.37 -9.96
CA GLN A 177 -15.28 -15.16 -9.42
C GLN A 177 -15.35 -13.80 -8.72
N GLN A 178 -16.31 -12.96 -9.13
CA GLN A 178 -16.62 -11.71 -8.42
C GLN A 178 -17.64 -12.00 -7.33
N THR A 179 -17.31 -11.63 -6.08
CA THR A 179 -18.30 -11.58 -5.00
C THR A 179 -19.21 -10.37 -5.25
N LEU A 180 -20.44 -10.61 -5.69
CA LEU A 180 -21.39 -9.55 -6.03
C LEU A 180 -21.95 -8.82 -4.79
N VAL A 181 -22.14 -9.56 -3.69
CA VAL A 181 -22.71 -9.02 -2.45
C VAL A 181 -22.20 -9.80 -1.24
N ILE A 182 -22.09 -9.13 -0.09
CA ILE A 182 -21.88 -9.80 1.21
C ILE A 182 -23.27 -10.22 1.72
N PRO A 183 -23.49 -11.48 2.13
CA PRO A 183 -24.76 -11.90 2.70
C PRO A 183 -25.20 -11.01 3.86
N GLU A 184 -26.47 -10.60 3.89
CA GLU A 184 -27.02 -9.63 4.84
C GLU A 184 -26.71 -9.98 6.31
N ARG A 185 -26.94 -11.24 6.69
CA ARG A 185 -26.61 -11.74 8.05
C ARG A 185 -25.14 -11.50 8.44
N ILE A 186 -24.21 -11.65 7.51
CA ILE A 186 -22.78 -11.41 7.75
C ILE A 186 -22.52 -9.91 7.83
N CYS A 187 -23.17 -9.14 6.97
CA CYS A 187 -23.13 -7.68 6.96
C CYS A 187 -23.56 -7.10 8.32
N ASP A 188 -24.71 -7.55 8.83
CA ASP A 188 -25.27 -7.13 10.13
C ASP A 188 -24.33 -7.48 11.29
N ALA A 189 -23.74 -8.68 11.28
CA ALA A 189 -22.77 -9.08 12.29
C ALA A 189 -21.51 -8.19 12.26
N ILE A 190 -20.99 -7.89 11.07
CA ILE A 190 -19.82 -7.02 10.89
C ILE A 190 -20.14 -5.60 11.37
N TYR A 191 -21.25 -5.02 10.93
CA TYR A 191 -21.64 -3.65 11.27
C TYR A 191 -22.01 -3.51 12.74
N GLY A 192 -22.78 -4.46 13.28
CA GLY A 192 -23.11 -4.51 14.70
C GLY A 192 -21.88 -4.54 15.58
N LYS A 193 -20.89 -5.39 15.24
CA LYS A 193 -19.63 -5.44 15.99
C LYS A 193 -18.78 -4.18 15.84
N ALA A 194 -18.76 -3.57 14.65
CA ALA A 194 -18.07 -2.32 14.44
C ALA A 194 -18.68 -1.18 15.28
N ILE A 195 -20.01 -1.08 15.32
CA ILE A 195 -20.72 -0.12 16.17
C ILE A 195 -20.42 -0.37 17.65
N GLU A 196 -20.49 -1.62 18.11
CA GLU A 196 -20.20 -2.00 19.50
C GLU A 196 -18.80 -1.51 19.92
N LEU A 197 -17.78 -1.74 19.09
CA LEU A 197 -16.40 -1.30 19.37
C LEU A 197 -16.26 0.22 19.37
N VAL A 198 -16.88 0.92 18.41
CA VAL A 198 -16.83 2.38 18.33
C VAL A 198 -17.51 3.01 19.54
N ASN A 199 -18.70 2.56 19.89
CA ASN A 199 -19.46 3.08 21.02
C ASN A 199 -18.80 2.72 22.36
N GLY A 200 -18.19 1.54 22.48
CA GLY A 200 -17.45 1.15 23.68
C GLY A 200 -16.17 1.96 23.88
N ALA A 201 -15.50 2.35 22.79
CA ALA A 201 -14.25 3.11 22.87
C ALA A 201 -14.44 4.63 22.98
N HIS A 202 -15.50 5.19 22.38
CA HIS A 202 -15.70 6.64 22.28
C HIS A 202 -15.73 7.40 23.62
N PRO A 203 -16.40 6.90 24.69
CA PRO A 203 -16.37 7.53 26.01
C PRO A 203 -14.95 7.64 26.60
N TYR A 204 -14.07 6.70 26.26
CA TYR A 204 -12.70 6.61 26.78
C TYR A 204 -11.64 7.06 25.76
N ARG A 205 -12.04 7.72 24.66
CA ARG A 205 -11.13 8.11 23.56
C ARG A 205 -9.91 8.89 24.02
N GLN A 206 -10.07 9.76 25.02
CA GLN A 206 -8.96 10.54 25.56
C GLN A 206 -7.99 9.65 26.33
N LEU A 207 -8.50 8.73 27.16
CA LEU A 207 -7.67 7.76 27.87
C LEU A 207 -6.90 6.83 26.91
N VAL A 208 -7.53 6.44 25.79
CA VAL A 208 -6.86 5.66 24.74
C VAL A 208 -5.71 6.46 24.10
N LEU A 209 -5.97 7.73 23.77
CA LEU A 209 -4.94 8.63 23.23
C LEU A 209 -3.80 8.85 24.22
N ASP A 210 -4.12 9.12 25.49
CA ASP A 210 -3.14 9.38 26.54
C ASP A 210 -2.27 8.14 26.79
N THR A 211 -2.88 6.94 26.77
CA THR A 211 -2.13 5.67 26.84
C THR A 211 -1.12 5.56 25.69
N GLU A 212 -1.51 5.88 24.45
CA GLU A 212 -0.60 5.85 23.31
C GLU A 212 0.52 6.90 23.44
N LYS A 213 0.21 8.12 23.90
CA LYS A 213 1.19 9.17 24.16
C LYS A 213 2.19 8.73 25.24
N SER A 214 1.73 8.16 26.35
CA SER A 214 2.58 7.63 27.41
C SER A 214 3.49 6.52 26.91
N LEU A 215 2.98 5.58 26.11
CA LEU A 215 3.79 4.52 25.52
C LEU A 215 4.83 5.06 24.53
N GLN A 216 4.50 6.08 23.74
CA GLN A 216 5.44 6.73 22.83
C GLN A 216 6.53 7.48 23.59
N HIS A 217 6.17 8.24 24.63
CA HIS A 217 7.13 8.95 25.48
C HIS A 217 8.06 7.97 26.19
N ASN A 218 7.50 6.89 26.78
CA ASN A 218 8.28 5.83 27.43
C ASN A 218 9.30 5.18 26.46
N TYR A 219 8.91 5.00 25.20
CA TYR A 219 9.82 4.52 24.16
C TYR A 219 10.95 5.52 23.85
N ILE A 220 10.63 6.81 23.70
CA ILE A 220 11.63 7.87 23.42
C ILE A 220 12.64 7.96 24.57
N GLU A 221 12.17 7.94 25.82
CA GLU A 221 13.05 7.93 26.99
C GLU A 221 13.91 6.66 27.04
N GLY A 222 13.36 5.49 26.69
CA GLY A 222 14.15 4.25 26.58
C GLY A 222 15.26 4.33 25.54
N VAL A 223 15.00 4.97 24.39
CA VAL A 223 16.01 5.24 23.36
C VAL A 223 17.09 6.17 23.91
N ARG A 224 16.71 7.28 24.54
CA ARG A 224 17.64 8.24 25.15
C ARG A 224 18.55 7.58 26.19
N ASN A 225 17.96 6.81 27.11
CA ASN A 225 18.69 6.07 28.14
C ASN A 225 19.67 5.06 27.53
N LEU A 226 19.27 4.35 26.47
CA LEU A 226 20.14 3.42 25.78
C LEU A 226 21.30 4.16 25.09
N GLU A 227 21.03 5.26 24.39
CA GLU A 227 22.05 6.08 23.74
C GLU A 227 23.06 6.67 24.74
N GLU A 228 22.61 7.11 25.92
CA GLU A 228 23.49 7.56 27.00
C GLU A 228 24.42 6.43 27.48
N LYS A 229 23.89 5.22 27.69
CA LYS A 229 24.70 4.05 28.05
C LYS A 229 25.72 3.68 26.96
N ILE A 230 25.34 3.79 25.69
CA ILE A 230 26.25 3.57 24.55
C ILE A 230 27.38 4.61 24.59
N LYS A 231 27.06 5.89 24.80
CA LYS A 231 28.06 6.97 24.90
C LYS A 231 29.02 6.79 26.08
N GLN A 232 28.57 6.15 27.16
CA GLN A 232 29.40 5.78 28.31
C GLN A 232 30.33 4.57 28.04
N GLY A 233 30.31 4.00 26.83
CA GLY A 233 31.22 2.93 26.41
C GLY A 233 30.65 1.51 26.56
N ASN A 234 29.37 1.35 26.91
CA ASN A 234 28.75 0.02 26.99
C ASN A 234 28.60 -0.59 25.58
N ARG A 235 29.09 -1.82 25.41
CA ARG A 235 28.89 -2.61 24.20
C ARG A 235 27.67 -3.53 24.33
N TYR A 236 26.90 -3.63 23.26
CA TYR A 236 25.69 -4.44 23.22
C TYR A 236 25.73 -5.45 22.07
N SER A 237 25.02 -6.56 22.24
CA SER A 237 24.96 -7.66 21.25
C SER A 237 24.23 -7.32 19.94
N PHE A 238 23.63 -6.13 19.86
CA PHE A 238 23.06 -5.59 18.62
C PHE A 238 24.06 -4.82 17.77
N MET A 239 25.25 -4.52 18.29
CA MET A 239 26.33 -3.85 17.56
C MET A 239 27.22 -4.91 16.94
N ASN A 240 27.14 -5.07 15.62
CA ASN A 240 27.99 -6.02 14.90
C ASN A 240 29.38 -5.41 14.65
N GLU A 241 30.37 -6.26 14.39
CA GLU A 241 31.76 -5.84 14.14
C GLU A 241 31.91 -4.99 12.88
N ASP A 242 31.01 -5.16 11.90
CA ASP A 242 30.95 -4.39 10.66
C ASP A 242 30.27 -3.01 10.83
N GLY A 243 29.88 -2.65 12.06
CA GLY A 243 29.16 -1.41 12.38
C GLY A 243 27.67 -1.46 12.08
N SER A 244 27.13 -2.58 11.59
CA SER A 244 25.70 -2.75 11.39
C SER A 244 24.95 -2.99 12.72
N ILE A 245 23.65 -2.68 12.74
CA ILE A 245 22.80 -2.82 13.92
C ILE A 245 21.73 -3.90 13.68
N ASP A 246 21.65 -4.87 14.60
CA ASP A 246 20.51 -5.78 14.66
C ASP A 246 19.29 -5.06 15.25
N GLU A 247 18.37 -4.64 14.38
CA GLU A 247 17.16 -3.88 14.76
C GLU A 247 16.30 -4.59 15.82
N ARG A 248 16.24 -5.93 15.81
CA ARG A 248 15.40 -6.69 16.75
C ARG A 248 16.00 -6.63 18.13
N LYS A 249 17.29 -6.91 18.24
CA LYS A 249 18.02 -6.84 19.52
C LYS A 249 18.08 -5.40 20.03
N TYR A 250 18.24 -4.41 19.14
CA TYR A 250 18.17 -3.00 19.49
C TYR A 250 16.80 -2.65 20.11
N THR A 251 15.71 -3.09 19.49
CA THR A 251 14.35 -2.84 20.01
C THR A 251 14.16 -3.46 21.40
N SER A 252 14.68 -4.67 21.63
CA SER A 252 14.65 -5.31 22.96
C SER A 252 15.46 -4.52 23.99
N ALA A 253 16.67 -4.08 23.64
CA ALA A 253 17.52 -3.28 24.53
C ALA A 253 16.87 -1.93 24.88
N VAL A 254 16.19 -1.28 23.91
CA VAL A 254 15.40 -0.08 24.16
C VAL A 254 14.29 -0.38 25.15
N GLN A 255 13.57 -1.50 25.00
CA GLN A 255 12.49 -1.90 25.91
C GLN A 255 12.98 -2.09 27.36
N GLU A 256 14.17 -2.68 27.53
CA GLU A 256 14.80 -2.86 28.85
C GLU A 256 15.24 -1.54 29.49
N CYS A 257 15.52 -0.51 28.66
CA CYS A 257 15.93 0.81 29.14
C CYS A 257 14.75 1.79 29.35
N GLN A 258 13.50 1.36 29.12
CA GLN A 258 12.33 2.21 29.34
C GLN A 258 12.11 2.48 30.83
N PRO A 259 11.72 3.70 31.22
CA PRO A 259 11.54 4.05 32.63
C PRO A 259 10.36 3.33 33.30
N HIS A 260 9.31 3.00 32.54
CA HIS A 260 8.13 2.30 33.06
C HIS A 260 7.88 1.00 32.30
N LYS A 261 7.31 0.00 32.99
CA LYS A 261 6.83 -1.21 32.31
C LYS A 261 5.59 -0.86 31.50
N VAL A 262 5.56 -1.32 30.25
CA VAL A 262 4.43 -1.12 29.32
C VAL A 262 3.09 -1.56 29.92
N LYS A 263 3.07 -2.62 30.72
CA LYS A 263 1.85 -3.11 31.38
C LYS A 263 1.24 -2.04 32.28
N ASP A 264 2.06 -1.35 33.07
CA ASP A 264 1.60 -0.37 34.06
C ASP A 264 0.96 0.85 33.39
N LEU A 265 1.46 1.22 32.21
CA LEU A 265 0.88 2.30 31.39
C LEU A 265 -0.47 1.93 30.76
N ILE A 266 -0.75 0.63 30.57
CA ILE A 266 -1.98 0.14 29.92
C ILE A 266 -3.09 -0.15 30.94
N VAL A 267 -2.73 -0.48 32.19
CA VAL A 267 -3.68 -0.84 33.27
C VAL A 267 -4.85 0.15 33.41
N PRO A 268 -4.64 1.48 33.44
CA PRO A 268 -5.74 2.44 33.57
C PRO A 268 -6.82 2.26 32.51
N LEU A 269 -6.41 2.06 31.25
CA LEU A 269 -7.34 1.78 30.15
C LEU A 269 -7.99 0.40 30.29
N ALA A 270 -7.21 -0.63 30.60
CA ALA A 270 -7.71 -2.00 30.74
C ALA A 270 -8.86 -2.12 31.77
N THR A 271 -8.80 -1.34 32.86
CA THR A 271 -9.89 -1.31 33.85
C THR A 271 -11.19 -0.71 33.34
N LYS A 272 -11.13 0.19 32.36
CA LYS A 272 -12.33 0.85 31.77
C LYS A 272 -12.97 0.04 30.65
N VAL A 273 -12.22 -0.86 30.01
CA VAL A 273 -12.71 -1.72 28.92
C VAL A 273 -12.44 -3.20 29.21
N PRO A 274 -13.05 -3.78 30.26
CA PRO A 274 -12.74 -5.14 30.72
C PRO A 274 -13.10 -6.23 29.72
N SER A 275 -14.02 -5.96 28.79
CA SER A 275 -14.37 -6.88 27.70
C SER A 275 -13.26 -6.99 26.64
N ILE A 276 -12.27 -6.11 26.66
CA ILE A 276 -11.13 -6.10 25.75
C ILE A 276 -9.88 -6.56 26.49
N ARG A 277 -9.27 -7.64 26.00
CA ARG A 277 -7.97 -8.10 26.50
C ARG A 277 -6.87 -7.05 26.23
N LEU A 278 -6.31 -6.47 27.28
CA LEU A 278 -5.27 -5.43 27.24
C LEU A 278 -4.13 -5.72 28.25
N ASN A 279 -3.35 -6.78 28.02
CA ASN A 279 -2.33 -7.22 28.98
C ASN A 279 -0.93 -6.69 28.68
N ASN A 280 -0.67 -6.26 27.44
CA ASN A 280 0.64 -5.82 26.97
C ASN A 280 0.53 -4.88 25.76
N GLY A 281 1.68 -4.34 25.31
CA GLY A 281 1.72 -3.42 24.17
C GLY A 281 1.21 -4.02 22.86
N THR A 282 1.34 -5.33 22.64
CA THR A 282 0.80 -6.01 21.46
C THR A 282 -0.72 -6.06 21.50
N ASP A 283 -1.31 -6.31 22.68
CA ASP A 283 -2.76 -6.26 22.89
C ASP A 283 -3.30 -4.85 22.66
N PHE A 284 -2.61 -3.81 23.16
CA PHE A 284 -2.99 -2.41 22.91
C PHE A 284 -2.93 -2.05 21.42
N LYS A 285 -1.85 -2.43 20.73
CA LYS A 285 -1.73 -2.24 19.27
C LYS A 285 -2.83 -2.95 18.49
N ARG A 286 -3.22 -4.16 18.93
CA ARG A 286 -4.36 -4.89 18.34
C ARG A 286 -5.66 -4.12 18.55
N TYR A 287 -5.92 -3.66 19.78
CA TYR A 287 -7.12 -2.89 20.11
C TYR A 287 -7.24 -1.59 19.30
N TRP A 288 -6.15 -0.83 19.18
CA TRP A 288 -6.08 0.35 18.31
C TRP A 288 -6.46 0.01 16.86
N GLY A 289 -5.90 -1.08 16.33
CA GLY A 289 -6.22 -1.57 14.99
C GLY A 289 -7.69 -1.98 14.83
N GLN A 290 -8.29 -2.59 15.86
CA GLN A 290 -9.71 -2.95 15.86
C GLN A 290 -10.61 -1.71 15.83
N ILE A 291 -10.35 -0.72 16.69
CA ILE A 291 -11.10 0.54 16.70
C ILE A 291 -10.98 1.25 15.36
N THR A 292 -9.76 1.34 14.83
CA THR A 292 -9.51 2.01 13.54
C THR A 292 -10.29 1.34 12.41
N ASN A 293 -10.26 0.01 12.33
CA ASN A 293 -11.00 -0.74 11.32
C ASN A 293 -12.51 -0.61 11.55
N ALA A 294 -12.99 -0.64 12.79
CA ALA A 294 -14.40 -0.46 13.13
C ALA A 294 -14.92 0.91 12.71
N CYS A 295 -14.20 1.99 13.00
CA CYS A 295 -14.54 3.33 12.54
C CYS A 295 -14.63 3.40 11.01
N TYR A 296 -13.67 2.81 10.30
CA TYR A 296 -13.69 2.78 8.84
C TYR A 296 -14.88 1.99 8.28
N ILE A 297 -15.22 0.84 8.89
CA ILE A 297 -16.39 0.02 8.55
C ILE A 297 -17.68 0.80 8.79
N VAL A 298 -17.83 1.48 9.92
CA VAL A 298 -19.01 2.32 10.22
C VAL A 298 -19.14 3.44 9.19
N CYS A 299 -18.06 4.16 8.87
CA CYS A 299 -18.11 5.20 7.86
C CYS A 299 -18.52 4.64 6.48
N GLY A 300 -17.93 3.53 6.04
CA GLY A 300 -18.24 2.93 4.73
C GLY A 300 -19.62 2.31 4.65
N GLY A 301 -20.01 1.53 5.66
CA GLY A 301 -21.27 0.80 5.70
C GLY A 301 -22.50 1.71 5.70
N PHE A 302 -22.43 2.85 6.41
CA PHE A 302 -23.57 3.77 6.53
C PHE A 302 -23.61 4.89 5.48
N SER A 303 -22.55 5.07 4.68
CA SER A 303 -22.52 6.10 3.63
C SER A 303 -22.51 5.54 2.20
N GLY A 304 -22.14 4.27 2.02
CA GLY A 304 -21.95 3.67 0.68
C GLY A 304 -20.78 4.26 -0.11
N MET A 305 -19.91 5.05 0.52
CA MET A 305 -18.75 5.66 -0.12
C MET A 305 -17.75 4.61 -0.61
N ARG A 306 -17.08 4.89 -1.73
CA ARG A 306 -15.97 4.06 -2.24
C ARG A 306 -14.77 4.19 -1.31
N ASP A 307 -13.91 3.17 -1.30
CA ASP A 307 -12.63 3.16 -0.56
C ASP A 307 -11.83 4.46 -0.79
N SER A 308 -11.73 4.88 -2.05
CA SER A 308 -11.00 6.12 -2.39
C SER A 308 -11.64 7.39 -1.81
N GLU A 309 -12.95 7.43 -1.62
CA GLU A 309 -13.66 8.57 -1.03
C GLU A 309 -13.52 8.53 0.50
N LEU A 310 -13.71 7.36 1.11
CA LEU A 310 -13.52 7.14 2.55
C LEU A 310 -12.12 7.52 3.00
N ASP A 311 -11.09 7.13 2.24
CA ASP A 311 -9.67 7.42 2.51
C ASP A 311 -9.32 8.91 2.74
N LYS A 312 -10.21 9.82 2.35
CA LYS A 312 -9.99 11.27 2.40
C LYS A 312 -10.86 11.98 3.42
N LEU A 313 -11.55 11.23 4.27
CA LEU A 313 -12.30 11.79 5.39
C LEU A 313 -11.36 12.53 6.35
N THR A 314 -11.78 13.72 6.79
CA THR A 314 -11.06 14.56 7.73
C THR A 314 -11.89 14.75 9.00
N SER A 315 -11.34 15.47 9.99
CA SER A 315 -12.08 15.81 11.21
C SER A 315 -13.33 16.66 10.96
N GLN A 316 -13.41 17.33 9.82
CA GLN A 316 -14.52 18.20 9.41
C GLN A 316 -15.45 17.54 8.39
N SER A 317 -15.31 16.23 8.18
CA SER A 317 -16.12 15.52 7.18
C SER A 317 -17.56 15.31 7.62
N TYR A 318 -17.84 15.24 8.92
CA TYR A 318 -19.20 15.02 9.42
C TYR A 318 -19.89 16.34 9.75
N TYR A 319 -21.16 16.48 9.38
CA TYR A 319 -22.02 17.58 9.81
C TYR A 319 -23.49 17.14 9.86
N LYS A 320 -24.36 18.01 10.41
CA LYS A 320 -25.81 17.86 10.33
C LYS A 320 -26.37 18.92 9.40
N ASP A 321 -27.40 18.56 8.66
CA ASP A 321 -28.17 19.50 7.86
C ASP A 321 -29.65 19.32 8.18
N THR A 322 -30.43 20.40 8.18
CA THR A 322 -31.85 20.35 8.51
C THR A 322 -32.65 20.66 7.25
N PHE A 323 -33.43 19.70 6.79
CA PHE A 323 -34.30 19.84 5.63
C PHE A 323 -35.74 19.51 6.01
N GLU A 324 -36.67 20.43 5.73
CA GLU A 324 -38.09 20.31 6.06
C GLU A 324 -38.35 19.93 7.55
N GLY A 325 -37.58 20.52 8.46
CA GLY A 325 -37.70 20.29 9.90
C GLY A 325 -37.14 18.93 10.38
N ARG A 326 -36.47 18.17 9.51
CA ARG A 326 -35.79 16.92 9.87
C ARG A 326 -34.27 17.08 9.82
N ASP A 327 -33.62 16.58 10.87
CA ASP A 327 -32.16 16.50 10.93
C ASP A 327 -31.64 15.31 10.12
N PHE A 328 -30.76 15.58 9.18
CA PHE A 328 -30.03 14.59 8.41
C PHE A 328 -28.55 14.59 8.82
N HIS A 329 -28.00 13.40 8.95
CA HIS A 329 -26.59 13.20 9.21
C HIS A 329 -25.84 13.14 7.88
N MET A 330 -24.83 14.00 7.71
CA MET A 330 -24.10 14.16 6.47
C MET A 330 -22.63 13.80 6.65
N LEU A 331 -22.06 13.17 5.63
CA LEU A 331 -20.64 12.86 5.53
C LEU A 331 -20.10 13.39 4.21
N GLN A 332 -19.04 14.20 4.25
CA GLN A 332 -18.47 14.86 3.09
C GLN A 332 -17.01 14.46 2.88
N SER A 333 -16.66 14.19 1.63
CA SER A 333 -15.28 13.87 1.22
C SER A 333 -14.99 14.29 -0.22
N HIS A 334 -13.75 14.10 -0.65
CA HIS A 334 -13.33 14.38 -2.03
C HIS A 334 -13.72 13.23 -2.97
N THR A 335 -14.42 13.59 -4.04
CA THR A 335 -14.73 12.70 -5.16
C THR A 335 -13.89 13.03 -6.40
N PHE A 336 -13.92 12.13 -7.38
CA PHE A 336 -13.29 12.32 -8.69
C PHE A 336 -14.30 12.28 -9.84
N LYS A 337 -15.59 12.03 -9.57
CA LYS A 337 -16.61 12.08 -10.59
C LYS A 337 -16.84 13.55 -10.98
N LEU A 338 -16.75 13.84 -12.28
CA LEU A 338 -17.00 15.19 -12.84
C LEU A 338 -16.08 16.30 -12.33
N GLY A 339 -14.86 15.96 -11.89
CA GLY A 339 -13.83 16.90 -11.42
C GLY A 339 -13.44 16.67 -9.96
N ASN A 340 -12.50 17.48 -9.45
CA ASN A 340 -12.20 17.50 -8.02
C ASN A 340 -13.27 18.34 -7.31
N LYS A 341 -14.32 17.69 -6.84
CA LYS A 341 -15.38 18.31 -6.02
C LYS A 341 -15.48 17.60 -4.68
N ARG A 342 -16.03 18.30 -3.69
CA ARG A 342 -16.51 17.67 -2.47
C ARG A 342 -17.92 17.16 -2.73
N GLU A 343 -18.13 15.88 -2.47
CA GLU A 343 -19.44 15.23 -2.50
C GLU A 343 -19.89 14.95 -1.06
N THR A 344 -21.20 14.97 -0.85
CA THR A 344 -21.83 14.69 0.45
C THR A 344 -22.73 13.47 0.30
N TRP A 345 -22.69 12.61 1.31
CA TRP A 345 -23.54 11.43 1.46
C TRP A 345 -24.39 11.57 2.73
N ILE A 346 -25.64 11.12 2.65
CA ILE A 346 -26.47 10.90 3.84
C ILE A 346 -25.91 9.66 4.57
N THR A 347 -25.82 9.74 5.90
CA THR A 347 -25.26 8.68 6.73
C THR A 347 -26.08 8.47 8.01
N ALA A 348 -25.61 7.57 8.88
CA ALA A 348 -26.15 7.36 10.22
C ALA A 348 -25.40 8.18 11.29
N SER A 349 -26.05 8.39 12.44
CA SER A 349 -25.45 9.08 13.60
C SER A 349 -24.20 8.38 14.15
N SER A 350 -24.11 7.05 14.01
CA SER A 350 -22.94 6.24 14.38
C SER A 350 -21.65 6.72 13.70
N THR A 351 -21.77 7.30 12.51
CA THR A 351 -20.64 7.86 11.78
C THR A 351 -20.05 9.10 12.46
N LYS A 352 -20.87 9.91 13.15
CA LYS A 352 -20.38 11.02 13.98
C LYS A 352 -19.39 10.50 15.01
N THR A 353 -19.79 9.48 15.76
CA THR A 353 -19.00 8.84 16.81
C THR A 353 -17.69 8.29 16.25
N ALA A 354 -17.73 7.65 15.08
CA ALA A 354 -16.53 7.13 14.41
C ALA A 354 -15.55 8.25 13.98
N ILE A 355 -16.07 9.34 13.39
CA ILE A 355 -15.27 10.50 12.98
C ILE A 355 -14.65 11.20 14.20
N GLU A 356 -15.42 11.44 15.26
CA GLU A 356 -14.93 12.06 16.49
C GLU A 356 -13.83 11.20 17.15
N LEU A 357 -14.06 9.89 17.25
CA LEU A 357 -13.10 8.95 17.82
C LEU A 357 -11.76 9.00 17.06
N MET A 358 -11.79 8.82 15.74
CA MET A 358 -10.56 8.87 14.94
C MET A 358 -9.95 10.27 14.91
N THR A 359 -10.76 11.32 14.98
CA THR A 359 -10.29 12.70 15.05
C THR A 359 -9.39 12.90 16.26
N THR A 360 -9.86 12.47 17.44
CA THR A 360 -9.09 12.52 18.69
C THR A 360 -7.85 11.63 18.61
N LEU A 361 -8.02 10.34 18.28
CA LEU A 361 -6.93 9.37 18.34
C LEU A 361 -5.75 9.68 17.41
N THR A 362 -6.01 10.37 16.29
CA THR A 362 -4.98 10.60 15.27
C THR A 362 -4.50 12.05 15.17
N GLU A 363 -4.91 12.92 16.09
CA GLU A 363 -4.62 14.36 16.02
C GLU A 363 -3.13 14.68 15.84
N GLU A 364 -2.27 14.17 16.72
CA GLU A 364 -0.82 14.44 16.65
C GLU A 364 -0.18 13.77 15.43
N TRP A 365 -0.62 12.55 15.08
CA TRP A 365 -0.08 11.84 13.93
C TRP A 365 -0.37 12.54 12.60
N ARG A 366 -1.50 13.26 12.50
CA ARG A 366 -1.83 14.05 11.31
C ARG A 366 -0.91 15.26 11.12
N LYS A 367 -0.26 15.75 12.19
CA LYS A 367 0.72 16.85 12.15
C LYS A 367 2.12 16.36 11.77
N GLU A 368 2.47 15.13 12.16
CA GLU A 368 3.79 14.53 11.89
C GLU A 368 3.93 13.91 10.49
N ILE A 369 2.83 13.50 9.86
CA ILE A 369 2.85 12.74 8.60
C ILE A 369 3.15 13.60 7.37
N THR A 370 4.00 13.07 6.48
CA THR A 370 4.17 13.60 5.12
C THR A 370 3.15 13.00 4.16
N TYR A 371 2.24 13.82 3.64
CA TYR A 371 1.22 13.37 2.69
C TYR A 371 1.78 13.23 1.26
N PRO A 372 1.45 12.14 0.54
CA PRO A 372 1.90 11.93 -0.84
C PRO A 372 1.25 12.91 -1.83
N ASP A 373 0.08 13.46 -1.48
CA ASP A 373 -0.72 14.35 -2.31
C ASP A 373 -1.59 15.24 -1.41
N LYS A 374 -1.85 16.49 -1.83
CA LYS A 374 -2.68 17.46 -1.09
C LYS A 374 -4.09 16.93 -0.80
N LYS A 375 -4.62 16.04 -1.64
CA LYS A 375 -5.95 15.44 -1.45
C LYS A 375 -6.10 14.56 -0.21
N TYR A 376 -4.99 14.11 0.39
CA TYR A 376 -5.00 13.34 1.63
C TYR A 376 -4.74 14.20 2.86
N LYS A 377 -4.52 15.50 2.69
CA LYS A 377 -4.19 16.42 3.77
C LYS A 377 -5.26 16.29 4.87
N ASP A 378 -4.80 16.16 6.10
CA ASP A 378 -5.61 16.04 7.32
C ASP A 378 -6.55 14.83 7.33
N SER A 379 -6.25 13.78 6.54
CA SER A 379 -6.98 12.51 6.60
C SER A 379 -6.87 11.90 8.00
N ILE A 380 -7.99 11.46 8.56
CA ILE A 380 -8.04 10.78 9.87
C ILE A 380 -7.52 9.34 9.83
N TRP A 381 -7.24 8.82 8.64
CA TRP A 381 -6.82 7.44 8.43
C TRP A 381 -5.30 7.32 8.43
N VAL A 382 -4.71 7.59 9.58
CA VAL A 382 -3.27 7.48 9.81
C VAL A 382 -2.97 6.44 10.89
N ASN A 383 -1.80 5.83 10.79
CA ASN A 383 -1.36 4.81 11.73
C ASN A 383 0.16 4.90 11.94
N LYS A 384 0.59 4.68 13.18
CA LYS A 384 2.00 4.52 13.53
C LYS A 384 2.31 3.05 13.77
N SER A 385 2.83 2.37 12.74
CA SER A 385 3.07 0.92 12.82
C SER A 385 4.20 0.55 13.79
N TYR A 386 5.20 1.43 13.93
CA TYR A 386 6.35 1.27 14.80
C TYR A 386 6.61 2.59 15.51
N ARG A 387 6.95 2.54 16.80
CA ARG A 387 7.24 3.74 17.60
C ARG A 387 8.45 4.53 17.10
N SER A 388 9.38 3.84 16.44
CA SER A 388 10.59 4.38 15.82
C SER A 388 10.37 5.08 14.48
N LYS A 389 9.20 4.91 13.84
CA LYS A 389 8.95 5.42 12.48
C LYS A 389 7.87 6.49 12.51
N PRO A 390 7.91 7.48 11.59
CA PRO A 390 6.84 8.46 11.47
C PRO A 390 5.50 7.77 11.11
N PRO A 391 4.36 8.38 11.45
CA PRO A 391 3.05 7.88 11.04
C PRO A 391 2.89 7.83 9.52
N THR A 392 2.05 6.92 9.03
CA THR A 392 1.75 6.78 7.59
C THR A 392 0.25 6.65 7.36
N LEU A 393 -0.20 6.97 6.14
CA LEU A 393 -1.58 6.75 5.72
C LEU A 393 -1.88 5.25 5.71
N ILE A 394 -3.05 4.89 6.24
CA ILE A 394 -3.47 3.49 6.28
C ILE A 394 -3.72 2.98 4.86
N THR A 395 -3.24 1.77 4.57
CA THR A 395 -3.42 1.07 3.29
C THR A 395 -4.01 -0.32 3.52
N GLY A 396 -4.48 -0.94 2.43
CA GLY A 396 -4.93 -2.33 2.45
C GLY A 396 -6.23 -2.58 3.22
N TRP A 397 -7.23 -1.70 3.08
CA TRP A 397 -8.50 -1.80 3.81
C TRP A 397 -9.22 -3.13 3.62
N ASN A 398 -9.18 -3.72 2.41
CA ASN A 398 -9.77 -5.05 2.18
C ASN A 398 -9.12 -6.13 3.05
N HIS A 399 -7.79 -6.14 3.17
CA HIS A 399 -7.09 -7.09 4.02
C HIS A 399 -7.38 -6.82 5.51
N ARG A 400 -7.56 -5.56 5.90
CA ARG A 400 -7.95 -5.17 7.26
C ARG A 400 -9.37 -5.64 7.59
N LEU A 401 -10.31 -5.52 6.65
CA LEU A 401 -11.66 -6.05 6.80
C LEU A 401 -11.64 -7.58 6.93
N GLN A 402 -10.88 -8.29 6.10
CA GLN A 402 -10.71 -9.74 6.21
C GLN A 402 -10.15 -10.14 7.58
N ARG A 403 -9.11 -9.42 8.06
CA ARG A 403 -8.55 -9.65 9.40
C ARG A 403 -9.56 -9.37 10.51
N PHE A 404 -10.35 -8.31 10.38
CA PHE A 404 -11.44 -7.99 11.31
C PHE A 404 -12.47 -9.13 11.35
N CYS A 405 -12.89 -9.63 10.19
CA CYS A 405 -13.82 -10.76 10.09
C CYS A 405 -13.26 -12.04 10.72
N LYS A 406 -11.99 -12.37 10.46
CA LYS A 406 -11.33 -13.53 11.08
C LYS A 406 -11.22 -13.37 12.60
N GLN A 407 -10.90 -12.18 13.08
CA GLN A 407 -10.71 -11.92 14.50
C GLN A 407 -12.00 -12.10 15.32
N PHE A 408 -13.14 -11.80 14.72
CA PHE A 408 -14.46 -11.94 15.34
C PHE A 408 -15.24 -13.16 14.82
N ASN A 409 -14.57 -14.09 14.14
CA ASN A 409 -15.13 -15.35 13.66
C ASN A 409 -16.36 -15.20 12.75
N PHE A 410 -16.42 -14.15 11.93
CA PHE A 410 -17.51 -13.96 10.95
C PHE A 410 -17.34 -14.81 9.69
N ILE A 411 -16.11 -15.22 9.39
CA ILE A 411 -15.78 -16.05 8.24
C ILE A 411 -14.86 -17.17 8.76
N CYS A 412 -15.28 -18.42 8.56
CA CYS A 412 -14.43 -19.60 8.72
C CYS A 412 -13.70 -19.84 7.39
N ASN A 413 -12.45 -20.28 7.48
CA ASN A 413 -11.44 -20.33 6.42
C ASN A 413 -11.93 -20.56 4.99
#